data_AF-A0A257JCA0-F1
#
_entry.id   AF-A0A257JCA0-F1
#
_cell.length_a   1.000
_cell.length_b   1.000
_cell.length_c   1.000
_cell.angle_alpha   90.00
_cell.angle_beta   90.00
_cell.angle_gamma   90.00
#
_symmetry.space_group_name_H-M   'P 1'
#
loop_
_entity.id
_entity.type
_entity.pdbx_description
1 polymer ?
#
loop_
_entity_poly.entity_id
_entity_poly.type
_entity_poly.pdbx_seq_one_letter_code
_entity_poly.pdbx_strand_id
1 'polypeptide(L)'
;ETRVKGYLSRSPRDARTEGCAIAALASDVARADDASRAVMSAHIDELVGQLAQSLNSHDEGDAMLAVSAMVGAVVLARVQADPKKSDLLLKSVRDRLLALNKVEQS
;
A
#
# COMPACT_ATOMS: atom_id res chain seq x y z
N GLU A 1 9.64 9.24 -0.93
CA GLU A 1 9.87 8.82 -2.34
C GLU A 1 10.37 7.37 -2.51
N THR A 2 11.43 6.96 -1.81
CA THR A 2 12.08 5.64 -1.97
C THR A 2 11.20 4.44 -1.57
N ARG A 3 10.37 4.58 -0.52
CA ARG A 3 9.45 3.51 -0.08
C ARG A 3 8.28 3.28 -1.04
N VAL A 4 7.69 4.35 -1.57
CA VAL A 4 6.65 4.28 -2.61
C VAL A 4 7.19 3.63 -3.88
N LYS A 5 8.42 3.94 -4.28
CA LYS A 5 9.12 3.27 -5.38
C LYS A 5 9.39 1.79 -5.07
N GLY A 6 9.78 1.44 -3.84
CA GLY A 6 10.03 0.06 -3.40
C GLY A 6 8.75 -0.79 -3.35
N TYR A 7 7.68 -0.28 -2.75
CA TYR A 7 6.40 -0.97 -2.55
C TYR A 7 5.65 -1.28 -3.85
N LEU A 8 5.87 -0.44 -4.86
CA LEU A 8 5.23 -0.57 -6.17
C LEU A 8 6.21 -1.10 -7.23
N SER A 9 7.45 -1.45 -6.85
CA SER A 9 8.41 -2.08 -7.76
C SER A 9 7.95 -3.49 -8.15
N ARG A 10 8.64 -4.14 -9.10
CA ARG A 10 8.33 -5.52 -9.47
C ARG A 10 8.63 -6.53 -8.35
N SER A 11 9.51 -6.22 -7.38
CA SER A 11 9.90 -7.14 -6.31
C SER A 11 8.75 -7.55 -5.37
N PRO A 12 7.89 -6.63 -4.85
CA PRO A 12 6.73 -7.01 -4.04
C PRO A 12 5.61 -7.78 -4.78
N ARG A 13 5.60 -7.73 -6.12
CA ARG A 13 4.62 -8.44 -6.96
C ARG A 13 4.88 -9.96 -6.95
N ASP A 14 6.15 -10.37 -7.07
CA ASP A 14 6.56 -11.77 -7.21
C ASP A 14 7.06 -12.42 -5.91
N ALA A 15 7.46 -11.62 -4.92
CA ALA A 15 7.95 -12.15 -3.65
C ALA A 15 6.80 -12.44 -2.67
N ARG A 16 6.48 -13.73 -2.46
CA ARG A 16 5.62 -14.18 -1.36
C ARG A 16 6.22 -13.89 0.04
N THR A 17 7.52 -13.58 0.10
CA THR A 17 8.29 -13.28 1.31
C THR A 17 8.65 -11.79 1.45
N GLU A 18 8.56 -10.97 0.39
CA GLU A 18 8.84 -9.51 0.42
C GLU A 18 7.63 -8.64 0.02
N GLY A 19 6.49 -9.25 -0.35
CA GLY A 19 5.24 -8.56 -0.64
C GLY A 19 4.56 -8.06 0.64
N CYS A 20 3.78 -6.98 0.54
CA CYS A 20 2.98 -6.45 1.65
C CYS A 20 2.10 -7.56 2.27
N ALA A 21 2.36 -7.90 3.54
CA ALA A 21 1.61 -8.92 4.29
C ALA A 21 0.11 -8.57 4.38
N ILE A 22 -0.22 -7.28 4.50
CA ILE A 22 -1.61 -6.79 4.48
C ILE A 22 -2.28 -7.15 3.15
N ALA A 23 -1.62 -6.90 2.02
CA ALA A 23 -2.16 -7.23 0.69
C ALA A 23 -2.28 -8.75 0.43
N ALA A 24 -1.58 -9.58 1.19
CA ALA A 24 -1.66 -11.04 1.05
C ALA A 24 -2.71 -11.66 1.98
N LEU A 25 -2.85 -11.15 3.20
CA LEU A 25 -3.55 -11.84 4.29
C LEU A 25 -4.72 -11.07 4.90
N ALA A 26 -4.96 -9.80 4.53
CA ALA A 26 -6.00 -9.00 5.18
C ALA A 26 -7.39 -9.67 5.17
N SER A 27 -7.78 -10.30 4.06
CA SER A 27 -9.08 -11.00 3.97
C SER A 27 -9.15 -12.27 4.82
N ASP A 28 -8.03 -12.96 5.02
CA ASP A 28 -7.97 -14.17 5.84
C ASP A 28 -7.95 -13.79 7.33
N VAL A 29 -7.12 -12.80 7.68
CA VAL A 29 -7.05 -12.27 9.05
C VAL A 29 -8.37 -11.67 9.50
N ALA A 30 -9.12 -11.01 8.61
CA ALA A 30 -10.45 -10.50 8.92
C ALA A 30 -11.43 -11.59 9.40
N ARG A 31 -11.20 -12.86 9.04
CA ARG A 31 -12.00 -14.02 9.45
C ARG A 31 -11.34 -14.85 10.56
N ALA A 32 -10.13 -14.50 10.98
CA ALA A 32 -9.39 -15.18 12.03
C ALA A 32 -9.81 -14.69 13.43
N ASP A 33 -9.13 -15.20 14.46
CA ASP A 33 -9.37 -14.82 15.85
C ASP A 33 -9.00 -13.36 16.16
N ASP A 34 -9.45 -12.90 17.33
CA ASP A 34 -9.28 -11.52 17.78
C ASP A 34 -7.81 -11.13 17.94
N ALA A 35 -6.96 -12.08 18.36
CA ALA A 35 -5.53 -11.86 18.50
C ALA A 35 -4.88 -11.57 17.14
N SER A 36 -5.22 -12.36 16.11
CA SER A 36 -4.72 -12.18 14.75
C SER A 36 -5.18 -10.84 14.15
N ARG A 37 -6.44 -10.46 14.38
CA ARG A 37 -6.97 -9.16 13.94
C ARG A 37 -6.27 -8.00 14.64
N ALA A 38 -6.01 -8.10 15.94
CA ALA A 38 -5.31 -7.07 16.71
C ALA A 38 -3.88 -6.85 16.20
N VAL A 39 -3.14 -7.93 15.90
CA VAL A 39 -1.78 -7.84 15.34
C VAL A 39 -1.79 -7.13 13.98
N MET A 40 -2.69 -7.52 13.08
CA MET A 40 -2.80 -6.86 11.76
C MET A 40 -3.24 -5.40 11.88
N SER A 41 -4.16 -5.08 12.80
CA SER A 41 -4.59 -3.70 13.07
C SER A 41 -3.40 -2.83 13.47
N ALA A 42 -2.60 -3.27 14.44
CA ALA A 42 -1.43 -2.54 14.89
C ALA A 42 -0.40 -2.31 13.75
N HIS A 43 -0.22 -3.29 12.87
CA HIS A 43 0.65 -3.13 11.70
C HIS A 43 0.09 -2.14 10.66
N ILE A 44 -1.23 -2.07 10.49
CA ILE A 44 -1.88 -1.07 9.63
C ILE A 44 -1.67 0.33 10.21
N ASP A 45 -1.90 0.51 11.50
CA ASP A 45 -1.73 1.80 12.19
C ASP A 45 -0.26 2.26 12.12
N GLU A 46 0.69 1.36 12.31
CA GLU A 46 2.12 1.65 12.17
C GLU A 46 2.45 2.08 10.73
N LEU A 47 1.92 1.38 9.72
CA LEU A 47 2.14 1.72 8.32
C LEU A 47 1.56 3.10 7.96
N VAL A 48 0.36 3.42 8.46
CA VAL A 48 -0.27 4.75 8.31
C VAL A 48 0.61 5.81 8.97
N GLY A 49 1.04 5.61 10.22
CA GLY A 49 1.89 6.57 10.93
C GLY A 49 3.24 6.81 10.23
N GLN A 50 3.86 5.74 9.72
CA GLN A 50 5.10 5.85 8.94
C GLN A 50 4.89 6.59 7.62
N LEU A 51 3.73 6.41 6.96
CA LEU A 51 3.41 7.14 5.74
C LEU A 51 3.16 8.61 6.04
N ALA A 52 2.34 8.95 7.03
CA ALA A 52 2.04 10.34 7.42
C ALA A 52 3.34 11.15 7.62
N GLN A 53 4.29 10.59 8.37
CA GLN A 53 5.62 11.20 8.55
C GLN A 53 6.38 11.41 7.24
N SER A 54 6.25 10.48 6.28
CA SER A 54 6.98 10.52 5.01
C SER A 54 6.35 11.43 3.95
N LEU A 55 5.05 11.69 4.04
CA LEU A 55 4.33 12.58 3.13
C LEU A 55 4.44 14.05 3.57
N ASN A 56 4.96 14.34 4.78
CA ASN A 56 4.84 15.64 5.45
C ASN A 56 3.39 16.15 5.54
N SER A 57 2.42 15.27 5.29
CA SER A 57 1.01 15.58 5.43
C SER A 57 0.69 15.54 6.93
N HIS A 58 0.10 16.62 7.43
CA HIS A 58 -0.43 16.67 8.79
C HIS A 58 -1.81 16.00 8.88
N ASP A 59 -2.33 15.45 7.77
CA ASP A 59 -3.61 14.78 7.70
C ASP A 59 -3.42 13.25 7.69
N GLU A 60 -3.88 12.61 8.76
CA GLU A 60 -3.96 11.16 8.90
C GLU A 60 -4.81 10.53 7.77
N GLY A 61 -5.81 11.26 7.27
CA GLY A 61 -6.69 10.84 6.18
C GLY A 61 -5.95 10.56 4.87
N ASP A 62 -4.93 11.36 4.53
CA ASP A 62 -4.14 11.17 3.32
C ASP A 62 -3.20 9.97 3.43
N ALA A 63 -2.64 9.74 4.62
CA ALA A 63 -1.85 8.55 4.89
C ALA A 63 -2.72 7.28 4.79
N MET A 64 -3.93 7.30 5.34
CA MET A 64 -4.90 6.21 5.22
C MET A 64 -5.31 5.96 3.75
N LEU A 65 -5.55 7.03 2.99
CA LEU A 65 -5.84 6.94 1.55
C LEU A 65 -4.67 6.31 0.80
N ALA A 66 -3.45 6.75 1.06
CA ALA A 66 -2.24 6.24 0.42
C ALA A 66 -2.01 4.76 0.72
N VAL A 67 -2.15 4.34 1.98
CA VAL A 67 -2.05 2.92 2.37
C VAL A 67 -3.12 2.09 1.66
N SER A 68 -4.37 2.54 1.69
CA SER A 68 -5.49 1.85 1.05
C SER A 68 -5.28 1.69 -0.46
N ALA A 69 -4.84 2.75 -1.14
CA ALA A 69 -4.56 2.74 -2.56
C ALA A 69 -3.39 1.81 -2.90
N MET A 70 -2.31 1.83 -2.11
CA MET A 70 -1.15 0.95 -2.32
C MET A 70 -1.50 -0.53 -2.14
N VAL A 71 -2.20 -0.88 -1.06
CA VAL A 71 -2.63 -2.26 -0.78
C VAL A 71 -3.58 -2.74 -1.87
N GLY A 72 -4.59 -1.94 -2.21
CA GLY A 72 -5.55 -2.27 -3.27
C GLY A 72 -4.88 -2.46 -4.64
N ALA A 73 -3.93 -1.59 -4.99
CA ALA A 73 -3.18 -1.70 -6.24
C ALA A 73 -2.40 -3.02 -6.35
N VAL A 74 -1.75 -3.45 -5.27
CA VAL A 74 -1.02 -4.73 -5.24
C VAL A 74 -1.97 -5.92 -5.39
N VAL A 75 -3.09 -5.91 -4.68
CA VAL A 75 -4.12 -6.97 -4.78
C VAL A 75 -4.66 -7.06 -6.22
N LEU A 76 -5.04 -5.92 -6.80
CA LEU A 76 -5.58 -5.86 -8.16
C LEU A 76 -4.55 -6.21 -9.24
N ALA A 77 -3.28 -5.83 -9.04
CA ALA A 77 -2.19 -6.19 -9.96
C ALA A 77 -1.95 -7.71 -10.00
N ARG A 78 -2.09 -8.40 -8.87
CA ARG A 78 -1.90 -9.86 -8.77
C ARG A 78 -2.95 -10.66 -9.54
N VAL A 79 -4.19 -10.18 -9.61
CA VAL A 79 -5.27 -10.84 -10.36
C VAL A 79 -5.28 -10.47 -11.85
N GLN A 80 -4.50 -9.46 -12.25
CA GLN A 80 -4.47 -9.00 -13.62
C GLN A 80 -3.67 -9.97 -14.51
N ALA A 81 -4.35 -10.57 -15.50
CA ALA A 81 -3.76 -11.58 -16.38
C ALA A 81 -2.71 -11.01 -17.36
N ASP A 82 -2.87 -9.76 -17.78
CA ASP A 82 -1.91 -9.06 -18.65
C ASP A 82 -0.83 -8.36 -17.82
N PRO A 83 0.45 -8.79 -17.90
CA PRO A 83 1.54 -8.18 -17.16
C PRO A 83 1.73 -6.69 -17.44
N LYS A 84 1.42 -6.22 -18.66
CA LYS A 84 1.53 -4.80 -19.01
C LYS A 84 0.46 -3.96 -18.31
N LYS A 85 -0.77 -4.47 -18.21
CA LYS A 85 -1.85 -3.82 -17.46
C LYS A 85 -1.58 -3.82 -15.96
N SER A 86 -1.03 -4.91 -15.43
CA SER A 86 -0.59 -4.98 -14.03
C SER A 86 0.45 -3.90 -13.71
N ASP A 87 1.49 -3.78 -14.54
CA ASP A 87 2.54 -2.78 -14.35
C ASP A 87 2.00 -1.36 -14.50
N LEU A 88 1.10 -1.13 -15.46
CA LEU A 88 0.45 0.16 -15.66
C LEU A 88 -0.41 0.56 -14.46
N LEU A 89 -1.14 -0.37 -13.85
CA LEU A 89 -1.93 -0.13 -12.64
C LEU A 89 -1.04 0.35 -11.49
N LEU A 90 0.02 -0.42 -11.18
CA LEU A 90 0.95 -0.07 -10.11
C LEU A 90 1.63 1.28 -10.34
N LYS A 91 2.00 1.57 -11.60
CA LYS A 91 2.58 2.85 -11.98
C LYS A 91 1.59 4.01 -11.83
N SER A 92 0.36 3.86 -12.32
CA SER A 92 -0.67 4.91 -12.24
C SER A 92 -0.99 5.29 -10.79
N VAL A 93 -1.12 4.31 -9.91
CA VAL A 93 -1.36 4.56 -8.48
C VAL A 93 -0.17 5.27 -7.85
N ARG A 94 1.06 4.85 -8.16
CA ARG A 94 2.28 5.52 -7.72
C ARG A 94 2.29 7.00 -8.09
N ASP A 95 2.09 7.27 -9.37
CA ASP A 95 2.22 8.60 -9.94
C ASP A 95 1.15 9.54 -9.35
N ARG A 96 -0.06 9.03 -9.11
CA ARG A 96 -1.14 9.80 -8.47
C ARG A 96 -0.86 10.11 -7.01
N LEU A 97 -0.37 9.13 -6.23
CA LEU A 97 0.00 9.36 -4.84
C LEU A 97 1.15 10.37 -4.70
N LEU A 98 2.16 10.30 -5.58
CA LEU A 98 3.25 11.28 -5.60
C LEU A 98 2.78 12.68 -6.02
N ALA A 99 1.74 12.78 -6.85
CA ALA A 99 1.14 14.06 -7.23
C ALA A 99 0.36 14.71 -6.08
N LEU A 100 -0.38 13.93 -5.29
CA LEU A 100 -1.09 14.43 -4.11
C LEU A 100 -0.14 15.11 -3.12
N ASN A 101 1.00 14.48 -2.82
CA ASN A 101 2.03 15.07 -1.95
C ASN A 101 2.64 16.38 -2.48
N LYS A 102 2.60 16.62 -3.79
CA LYS A 102 3.17 17.84 -4.39
C LYS A 102 2.20 19.01 -4.35
N VAL A 103 0.89 18.74 -4.36
CA VAL A 103 -0.15 19.77 -4.33
C VAL A 103 -0.26 20.38 -2.93
N GLU A 104 -0.03 19.61 -1.88
CA GLU A 104 -0.08 20.13 -0.49
C GLU A 104 1.17 20.91 -0.06
N GLN A 105 2.26 20.85 -0.82
CA GLN A 105 3.51 21.58 -0.52
C GLN A 105 3.73 22.82 -1.41
N SER A 106 2.69 23.30 -2.09
CA SER A 106 2.66 24.59 -2.81
C SER A 106 1.59 25.49 -2.21
#